data_AF-A0A9Q1HAI0-F1
#
_entry.id   AF-A0A9Q1HAI0-F1
#
_cell.length_a   1.000
_cell.length_b   1.000
_cell.length_c   1.000
_cell.angle_alpha   90.00
_cell.angle_beta   90.00
_cell.angle_gamma   90.00
#
_symmetry.space_group_name_H-M   'P 1'
#
loop_
_entity.id
_entity.type
_entity.pdbx_description
1 polymer ?
#
loop_
_entity_poly.entity_id
_entity_poly.type
_entity_poly.pdbx_seq_one_letter_code
_entity_poly.pdbx_strand_id
1 'polypeptide(L)'
;MKIIYGPSKRGTIQILDKDGTSILTDKQEQINRWHDHFCELLNRQGTITEEALGRVKSRPILHELDAPPTLEEVMRASKQLKPNKALRPDGIAAEIFQHGGDQLTSCMHRLFTKIWEDVDLPQDFRDDLIVTIYKNKGYKETATTNEASLSSRLQ
;
A
#
# COMPACT_ATOMS: atom_id res chain seq x y z
N MET A 1 33.37 -23.32 0.04
CA MET A 1 31.96 -22.95 0.29
C MET A 1 31.54 -23.57 1.62
N LYS A 2 31.07 -22.78 2.60
CA LYS A 2 30.71 -23.32 3.93
C LYS A 2 29.22 -23.10 4.17
N ILE A 3 28.46 -24.19 4.04
CA ILE A 3 27.01 -24.23 4.34
C ILE A 3 26.90 -24.54 5.84
N ILE A 4 26.22 -23.68 6.59
CA ILE A 4 26.01 -23.86 8.04
C ILE A 4 24.57 -24.31 8.26
N TYR A 5 24.38 -25.56 8.68
CA TYR A 5 23.10 -26.05 9.21
C TYR A 5 23.06 -25.81 10.71
N GLY A 6 21.97 -25.21 11.19
CA GLY A 6 21.61 -25.13 12.61
C GLY A 6 20.16 -25.58 12.81
N PRO A 7 19.80 -26.11 13.99
CA PRO A 7 18.44 -26.59 14.25
C PRO A 7 17.45 -25.41 14.20
N SER A 8 16.55 -25.45 13.21
CA SER A 8 15.46 -24.49 13.05
C SER A 8 14.23 -25.01 13.79
N LYS A 9 13.97 -24.50 15.01
CA LYS A 9 12.66 -24.66 15.63
C LYS A 9 11.70 -23.70 14.93
N ARG A 10 10.91 -24.23 14.00
CA ARG A 10 9.82 -23.53 13.29
C ARG A 10 8.62 -23.42 14.23
N GLY A 11 8.52 -22.35 15.00
CA GLY A 11 7.26 -21.97 15.64
C GLY A 11 6.36 -21.33 14.58
N THR A 12 5.29 -22.01 14.19
CA THR A 12 4.28 -21.42 13.30
C THR A 12 3.38 -20.54 14.18
N ILE A 13 3.19 -19.26 13.85
CA ILE A 13 2.15 -18.46 14.52
C ILE A 13 0.81 -19.04 14.09
N GLN A 14 0.11 -19.63 15.05
CA GLN A 14 -1.16 -20.28 14.83
C GLN A 14 -2.26 -19.23 14.91
N ILE A 15 -3.06 -19.12 13.85
CA ILE A 15 -4.26 -18.27 13.88
C ILE A 15 -5.28 -19.02 14.74
N LEU A 16 -5.69 -18.41 15.82
CA LEU A 16 -6.68 -18.97 16.73
C LEU A 16 -8.09 -18.53 16.32
N ASP A 17 -9.09 -19.29 16.76
CA ASP A 17 -10.49 -18.88 16.68
C ASP A 17 -10.76 -17.56 17.45
N LYS A 18 -12.02 -17.12 17.46
CA LYS A 18 -12.40 -15.87 18.12
C LYS A 18 -12.15 -15.92 19.63
N ASP A 19 -12.33 -17.08 20.24
CA ASP A 19 -12.23 -17.31 21.68
C ASP A 19 -10.80 -17.64 22.15
N GLY A 20 -9.85 -17.79 21.22
CA GLY A 20 -8.47 -18.15 21.50
C GLY A 20 -8.26 -19.63 21.89
N THR A 21 -9.25 -20.49 21.63
CA THR A 21 -9.31 -21.87 22.15
C THR A 21 -8.76 -22.90 21.17
N SER A 22 -9.08 -22.77 19.89
CA SER A 22 -8.66 -23.70 18.84
C SER A 22 -7.81 -23.03 17.76
N ILE A 23 -6.96 -23.83 17.12
CA ILE A 23 -6.10 -23.39 16.02
C ILE A 23 -6.85 -23.59 14.71
N LEU A 24 -7.04 -22.51 13.96
CA LEU A 24 -7.60 -22.54 12.62
C LEU A 24 -6.55 -23.01 11.63
N THR A 25 -6.80 -24.16 11.02
CA THR A 25 -5.92 -24.75 10.00
C THR A 25 -6.47 -24.60 8.59
N ASP A 26 -7.78 -24.44 8.45
CA ASP A 26 -8.41 -24.15 7.16
C ASP A 26 -8.16 -22.70 6.72
N LYS A 27 -7.84 -22.53 5.44
CA LYS A 27 -7.54 -21.23 4.84
C LYS A 27 -8.78 -20.34 4.82
N GLN A 28 -9.97 -20.89 4.57
CA GLN A 28 -11.19 -20.09 4.51
C GLN A 28 -11.58 -19.60 5.91
N GLU A 29 -11.47 -20.47 6.92
CA GLU A 29 -11.66 -20.09 8.32
C GLU A 29 -10.69 -19.00 8.78
N GLN A 30 -9.40 -19.10 8.39
CA GLN A 30 -8.41 -18.05 8.70
C GLN A 30 -8.79 -16.71 8.06
N ILE A 31 -9.20 -16.69 6.79
CA ILE A 31 -9.64 -15.47 6.10
C ILE A 31 -10.86 -14.86 6.80
N ASN A 32 -11.85 -15.68 7.15
CA ASN A 32 -13.04 -15.23 7.86
C ASN A 32 -12.68 -14.66 9.24
N ARG A 33 -11.77 -15.32 9.97
CA ARG A 33 -11.27 -14.84 11.26
C ARG A 33 -10.56 -13.48 11.17
N TRP A 34 -9.81 -13.25 10.09
CA TRP A 34 -9.20 -11.97 9.78
C TRP A 34 -10.22 -10.89 9.44
N HIS A 35 -11.20 -11.24 8.59
CA HIS A 35 -12.32 -10.37 8.24
C HIS A 35 -13.04 -9.88 9.50
N ASP A 36 -13.49 -10.81 10.35
CA ASP A 36 -14.23 -10.49 11.57
C ASP A 36 -13.42 -9.61 12.53
N HIS A 37 -12.13 -9.91 12.70
CA HIS A 37 -11.24 -9.11 13.53
C HIS A 37 -11.16 -7.66 13.06
N PHE A 38 -10.94 -7.45 11.77
CA PHE A 38 -10.81 -6.10 11.21
C PHE A 38 -12.14 -5.38 11.15
N CYS A 39 -13.24 -6.07 10.90
CA CYS A 39 -14.57 -5.48 11.01
C CYS A 39 -14.85 -4.97 12.42
N GLU A 40 -14.59 -5.78 13.46
CA GLU A 40 -14.77 -5.37 14.86
C GLU A 40 -13.79 -4.28 15.32
N LEU A 41 -12.59 -4.24 14.73
CA LEU A 41 -11.58 -3.25 15.07
C LEU A 41 -11.86 -1.90 14.40
N LEU A 42 -12.15 -1.91 13.10
CA LEU A 42 -12.21 -0.71 12.26
C LEU A 42 -13.63 -0.14 12.10
N ASN A 43 -14.67 -0.98 12.13
CA ASN A 43 -16.06 -0.55 11.91
C ASN A 43 -16.84 -0.35 13.22
N ARG A 44 -16.15 0.04 14.29
CA ARG A 44 -16.81 0.37 15.56
C ARG A 44 -17.70 1.60 15.36
N GLN A 45 -18.97 1.47 15.69
CA GLN A 45 -19.86 2.63 15.74
C GLN A 45 -19.39 3.55 16.87
N GLY A 46 -18.77 4.67 16.48
CA GLY A 46 -18.36 5.73 17.40
C GLY A 46 -19.40 6.84 17.41
N THR A 47 -19.80 7.28 18.60
CA THR A 47 -20.57 8.52 18.75
C THR A 47 -19.59 9.68 18.71
N ILE A 48 -19.56 10.41 17.60
CA ILE A 48 -18.78 11.64 17.49
C ILE A 48 -19.55 12.71 18.24
N THR A 49 -19.00 13.22 19.36
CA THR A 49 -19.63 14.31 20.11
C THR A 49 -19.34 15.67 19.47
N GLU A 50 -20.24 16.64 19.65
CA GLU A 50 -20.09 17.98 19.09
C GLU A 50 -18.83 18.67 19.64
N GLU A 51 -18.46 18.39 20.90
CA GLU A 51 -17.22 18.90 21.50
C GLU A 51 -15.98 18.28 20.86
N ALA A 52 -16.06 17.02 20.40
CA ALA A 52 -14.98 16.39 19.67
C ALA A 52 -14.85 16.98 18.26
N LEU A 53 -15.97 17.27 17.59
CA LEU A 53 -15.99 17.91 16.28
C LEU A 53 -15.46 19.36 16.36
N GLY A 54 -15.86 20.12 17.38
CA GLY A 54 -15.38 21.49 17.60
C GLY A 54 -13.88 21.59 17.91
N ARG A 55 -13.22 20.49 18.33
CA ARG A 55 -11.76 20.43 18.47
C ARG A 55 -11.03 20.21 17.15
N VAL A 56 -11.72 19.75 16.11
CA VAL A 56 -11.13 19.57 14.78
C VAL A 56 -10.97 20.93 14.12
N LYS A 57 -9.73 21.39 14.01
CA LYS A 57 -9.43 22.61 13.24
C LYS A 57 -9.63 22.32 11.76
N SER A 58 -10.65 22.96 11.17
CA SER A 58 -10.82 22.93 9.72
C SER A 58 -9.61 23.56 9.03
N ARG A 59 -9.10 22.89 7.99
CA ARG A 59 -8.06 23.45 7.12
C ARG A 59 -8.71 24.38 6.11
N PRO A 60 -8.01 25.43 5.64
CA PRO A 60 -8.51 26.23 4.54
C PRO A 60 -8.81 25.34 3.34
N ILE A 61 -9.91 25.63 2.64
CA ILE A 61 -10.24 24.98 1.37
C ILE A 61 -9.23 25.48 0.33
N LEU A 62 -8.52 24.54 -0.30
CA LEU A 62 -7.50 24.82 -1.31
C LEU A 62 -8.08 24.49 -2.69
N HIS A 63 -8.83 25.44 -3.27
CA HIS A 63 -9.41 25.29 -4.62
C HIS A 63 -8.36 25.05 -5.72
N GLU A 64 -7.10 25.40 -5.48
CA GLU A 64 -5.98 25.10 -6.36
C GLU A 64 -5.79 23.59 -6.59
N LEU A 65 -6.20 22.74 -5.64
CA LEU A 65 -6.10 21.28 -5.75
C LEU A 65 -7.17 20.66 -6.65
N ASP A 66 -8.21 21.42 -7.01
CA ASP A 66 -9.25 20.97 -7.94
C ASP A 66 -8.84 21.18 -9.41
N ALA A 67 -7.77 21.95 -9.65
CA ALA A 67 -7.25 22.19 -10.98
C ALA A 67 -6.46 20.98 -11.52
N PRO A 68 -6.48 20.73 -12.84
CA PRO A 68 -5.64 19.71 -13.43
C PRO A 68 -4.15 20.02 -13.21
N PRO A 69 -3.29 19.00 -13.08
CA PRO A 69 -1.88 19.19 -12.83
C PRO A 69 -1.20 19.95 -13.97
N THR A 70 -0.34 20.90 -13.62
CA THR A 70 0.43 21.70 -14.58
C THR A 70 1.71 21.01 -15.02
N LEU A 71 2.25 21.40 -16.17
CA LEU A 71 3.52 20.86 -16.68
C LEU A 71 4.69 21.11 -15.71
N GLU A 72 4.71 22.28 -15.06
CA GLU A 72 5.75 22.64 -14.09
C GLU A 72 5.68 21.77 -12.83
N GLU A 73 4.48 21.46 -12.35
CA GLU A 73 4.29 20.53 -11.24
C GLU A 73 4.80 19.13 -11.56
N VAL A 74 4.49 18.62 -12.76
CA VAL A 74 4.97 17.30 -13.21
C VAL A 74 6.50 17.30 -13.32
N MET A 75 7.10 18.35 -13.86
CA MET A 75 8.56 18.50 -13.93
C MET A 75 9.19 18.51 -12.53
N ARG A 76 8.61 19.31 -11.61
CA ARG A 76 9.09 19.45 -10.23
C ARG A 76 8.90 18.17 -9.43
N ALA A 77 7.81 17.45 -9.62
CA ALA A 77 7.56 16.15 -9.00
C ALA A 77 8.57 15.10 -9.49
N SER A 78 8.82 15.06 -10.81
CA SER A 78 9.81 14.15 -11.41
C SER A 78 11.20 14.35 -10.83
N LYS A 79 11.63 15.61 -10.66
CA LYS A 79 12.92 15.95 -10.03
C LYS A 79 13.01 15.56 -8.54
N GLN A 80 11.89 15.56 -7.83
CA GLN A 80 11.84 15.21 -6.39
C GLN A 80 11.82 13.70 -6.11
N LEU A 81 11.70 12.86 -7.15
CA LEU A 81 11.80 11.41 -6.97
C LEU A 81 13.14 11.04 -6.31
N LYS A 82 13.15 10.00 -5.50
CA LYS A 82 14.38 9.52 -4.85
C LYS A 82 15.08 8.55 -5.80
N PRO A 83 16.36 8.76 -6.16
CA PRO A 83 17.10 7.81 -6.99
C PRO A 83 17.46 6.55 -6.19
N ASN A 84 17.94 5.53 -6.90
CA ASN A 84 18.41 4.25 -6.39
C ASN A 84 17.35 3.51 -5.56
N LYS A 85 16.08 3.67 -5.94
CA LYS A 85 14.98 2.85 -5.41
C LYS A 85 14.96 1.51 -6.12
N ALA A 86 14.43 0.50 -5.44
CA ALA A 86 14.21 -0.79 -6.06
C ALA A 86 13.29 -0.62 -7.28
N LEU A 87 13.69 -1.21 -8.41
CA LEU A 87 12.86 -1.27 -9.60
C LEU A 87 11.58 -2.03 -9.27
N ARG A 88 10.45 -1.49 -9.72
CA ARG A 88 9.19 -2.25 -9.74
C ARG A 88 9.30 -3.33 -10.83
N PRO A 89 8.46 -4.38 -10.85
CA PRO A 89 8.49 -5.38 -11.93
C PRO A 89 8.33 -4.84 -13.35
N ASP A 90 7.83 -3.61 -13.49
CA ASP A 90 7.81 -2.85 -14.76
C ASP A 90 9.22 -2.49 -15.27
N GLY A 91 10.26 -2.60 -14.44
CA GLY A 91 11.64 -2.26 -14.78
C GLY A 91 11.91 -0.76 -14.89
N ILE A 92 10.98 0.10 -14.47
CA ILE A 92 11.08 1.54 -14.67
C ILE A 92 11.74 2.20 -13.44
N ALA A 93 12.92 2.78 -13.66
CA ALA A 93 13.69 3.47 -12.63
C ALA A 93 13.19 4.92 -12.43
N ALA A 94 13.35 5.45 -11.22
CA ALA A 94 13.02 6.86 -10.93
C ALA A 94 13.87 7.83 -11.77
N GLU A 95 15.09 7.43 -12.09
CA GLU A 95 16.07 8.14 -12.91
C GLU A 95 15.55 8.41 -14.32
N ILE A 96 14.70 7.53 -14.87
CA ILE A 96 14.08 7.73 -16.19
C ILE A 96 13.22 8.99 -16.17
N PHE A 97 12.43 9.19 -15.12
CA PHE A 97 11.59 10.39 -14.99
C PHE A 97 12.41 11.64 -14.69
N GLN A 98 13.52 11.51 -13.96
CA GLN A 98 14.41 12.64 -13.66
C GLN A 98 15.19 13.13 -14.89
N HIS A 99 15.60 12.20 -15.77
CA HIS A 99 16.50 12.48 -16.89
C HIS A 99 15.84 12.36 -18.28
N GLY A 100 14.58 11.95 -18.36
CA GLY A 100 13.85 11.74 -19.63
C GLY A 100 13.48 13.03 -20.38
N GLY A 101 13.82 14.20 -19.81
CA GLY A 101 13.69 15.50 -20.45
C GLY A 101 12.25 15.95 -20.72
N ASP A 102 12.13 16.98 -21.56
CA ASP A 102 10.86 17.66 -21.83
C ASP A 102 9.86 16.77 -22.56
N GLN A 103 10.33 15.87 -23.41
CA GLN A 103 9.46 14.95 -24.14
C GLN A 103 8.75 13.98 -23.20
N LEU A 104 9.49 13.33 -22.30
CA LEU A 104 8.88 12.43 -21.31
C LEU A 104 7.96 13.21 -20.36
N THR A 105 8.40 14.39 -19.92
CA THR A 105 7.60 15.26 -19.04
C THR A 105 6.27 15.66 -19.70
N SER A 106 6.30 16.00 -20.99
CA SER A 106 5.10 16.32 -21.77
C SER A 106 4.15 15.12 -21.91
N CYS A 107 4.71 13.92 -22.16
CA CYS A 107 3.92 12.69 -22.21
C CYS A 107 3.26 12.38 -20.86
N MET A 108 3.99 12.51 -19.76
CA MET A 108 3.48 12.28 -18.40
C MET A 108 2.41 13.29 -18.01
N HIS A 109 2.62 14.57 -18.31
CA HIS A 109 1.62 15.61 -18.09
C HIS A 109 0.31 15.30 -18.83
N ARG A 110 0.39 14.97 -20.12
CA ARG A 110 -0.81 14.59 -20.89
C ARG A 110 -1.54 13.39 -20.30
N LEU A 111 -0.80 12.38 -19.81
CA LEU A 111 -1.39 11.22 -19.16
C LEU A 111 -2.11 11.61 -17.87
N PHE A 112 -1.46 12.38 -16.98
CA PHE A 112 -2.05 12.78 -15.71
C PHE A 112 -3.25 13.70 -15.88
N THR A 113 -3.21 14.65 -16.82
CA THR A 113 -4.36 15.49 -17.16
C THR A 113 -5.53 14.64 -17.64
N LYS A 114 -5.27 13.64 -18.50
CA LYS A 114 -6.32 12.74 -18.99
C LYS A 114 -6.96 11.92 -17.85
N ILE A 115 -6.15 11.35 -16.96
CA ILE A 115 -6.65 10.60 -15.79
C ILE A 115 -7.48 11.52 -14.88
N TRP A 116 -7.06 12.78 -14.73
CA TRP A 116 -7.78 13.78 -13.93
C TRP A 116 -9.16 14.11 -14.52
N GLU A 117 -9.23 14.33 -15.83
CA GLU A 117 -10.47 14.68 -16.53
C GLU A 117 -11.44 13.50 -16.63
N ASP A 118 -10.94 12.30 -16.97
CA ASP A 118 -11.76 11.11 -17.19
C ASP A 118 -12.16 10.43 -15.86
N VAL A 119 -11.48 10.76 -14.75
CA VAL A 119 -11.62 10.12 -13.42
C VAL A 119 -11.45 8.59 -13.48
N ASP A 120 -10.80 8.10 -14.54
CA ASP A 120 -10.56 6.68 -14.77
C ASP A 120 -9.07 6.36 -14.61
N LEU A 121 -8.75 5.78 -13.46
CA LEU A 121 -7.41 5.32 -13.14
C LEU A 121 -7.21 3.91 -13.71
N PRO A 122 -6.18 3.68 -14.56
CA PRO A 122 -5.93 2.36 -15.14
C PRO A 122 -5.77 1.30 -14.05
N GLN A 123 -6.25 0.08 -14.32
CA GLN A 123 -6.25 -1.01 -13.34
C GLN A 123 -4.84 -1.30 -12.77
N ASP A 124 -3.81 -1.19 -13.60
CA ASP A 124 -2.41 -1.38 -13.18
C ASP A 124 -1.95 -0.41 -12.08
N PHE A 125 -2.60 0.74 -11.91
CA PHE A 125 -2.34 1.66 -10.79
C PHE A 125 -3.15 1.30 -9.53
N ARG A 126 -4.23 0.53 -9.67
CA ARG A 126 -5.06 0.04 -8.55
C ARG A 126 -4.49 -1.23 -7.95
N ASP A 127 -3.84 -2.05 -8.77
CA ASP A 127 -3.22 -3.28 -8.36
C ASP A 127 -1.88 -3.00 -7.66
N ASP A 128 -1.81 -3.22 -6.36
CA ASP A 128 -0.56 -3.08 -5.59
C ASP A 128 0.15 -4.42 -5.46
N LEU A 129 1.49 -4.41 -5.60
CA LEU A 129 2.33 -5.58 -5.38
C LEU A 129 2.96 -5.51 -4.00
N ILE A 130 2.39 -6.27 -3.06
CA ILE A 130 2.92 -6.40 -1.71
C ILE A 130 4.09 -7.39 -1.70
N VAL A 131 5.32 -6.89 -1.84
CA VAL A 131 6.53 -7.69 -1.64
C VAL A 131 6.90 -7.69 -0.16
N THR A 132 6.87 -8.87 0.48
CA THR A 132 7.30 -8.99 1.88
C THR A 132 8.84 -8.95 1.96
N ILE A 133 9.39 -7.91 2.58
CA ILE A 133 10.83 -7.83 2.87
C ILE A 133 11.06 -8.22 4.33
N TYR A 134 11.85 -9.29 4.55
CA TYR A 134 12.26 -9.69 5.89
C TYR A 134 13.25 -8.67 6.48
N LYS A 135 12.85 -7.97 7.55
CA LYS A 135 13.69 -7.00 8.26
C LYS A 135 14.50 -7.71 9.34
N ASN A 136 15.81 -7.87 9.14
CA ASN A 136 16.70 -8.44 10.16
C ASN A 136 17.06 -7.37 11.21
N LYS A 137 16.20 -7.15 12.20
CA LYS A 137 16.43 -6.23 13.32
C LYS A 137 16.24 -6.96 14.64
N GLY A 138 17.35 -7.20 15.35
CA GLY A 138 17.36 -7.78 16.70
C GLY A 138 17.09 -9.28 16.72
N TYR A 139 17.47 -9.93 17.80
CA TYR A 139 17.29 -11.36 18.03
C TYR A 139 15.86 -11.83 17.71
N LYS A 140 15.79 -13.02 17.10
CA LYS A 140 14.78 -13.48 16.14
C LYS A 140 13.43 -13.83 16.75
N GLU A 141 12.37 -13.23 16.21
CA GLU A 141 11.08 -13.90 16.01
C GLU A 141 10.64 -13.62 14.57
N THR A 142 10.74 -14.66 13.73
CA THR A 142 10.78 -14.60 12.27
C THR A 142 9.38 -14.51 11.65
N ALA A 143 9.19 -13.54 10.75
CA ALA A 143 8.06 -13.43 9.85
C ALA A 143 7.92 -14.67 8.93
N THR A 144 6.67 -15.02 8.60
CA THR A 144 6.37 -15.81 7.39
C THR A 144 5.17 -15.21 6.66
N THR A 145 5.39 -15.00 5.36
CA THR A 145 4.46 -14.50 4.35
C THR A 145 3.43 -15.57 3.99
N ASN A 146 2.15 -15.25 4.12
CA ASN A 146 1.08 -15.93 3.39
C ASN A 146 0.50 -14.90 2.42
N GLU A 147 0.68 -15.13 1.12
CA GLU A 147 0.01 -14.36 0.07
C GLU A 147 -1.51 -14.60 0.17
N ALA A 148 -2.24 -13.58 0.63
CA ALA A 148 -3.67 -13.46 0.44
C ALA A 148 -3.90 -12.41 -0.64
N SER A 149 -4.15 -12.87 -1.87
CA SER A 149 -4.65 -12.02 -2.95
C SER A 149 -6.11 -11.66 -2.64
N LEU A 150 -6.38 -10.37 -2.38
CA LEU A 150 -7.73 -9.82 -2.35
C LEU A 150 -8.04 -9.26 -3.75
N SER A 151 -8.60 -10.10 -4.63
CA SER A 151 -9.29 -9.62 -5.83
C SER A 151 -10.75 -9.38 -5.46
N SER A 152 -11.12 -8.13 -5.18
CA SER A 152 -12.52 -7.73 -5.13
C SER A 152 -12.98 -7.37 -6.54
N ARG A 153 -13.60 -8.34 -7.21
CA ARG A 153 -14.37 -8.15 -8.44
C ARG A 153 -15.80 -7.80 -8.04
N LEU A 154 -16.21 -6.55 -8.18
CA LEU A 154 -17.61 -6.16 -8.06
C LEU A 154 -18.28 -6.35 -9.43
N GLN A 155 -19.38 -7.12 -9.44
CA GLN A 155 -20.43 -7.04 -10.47
C GLN A 155 -21.39 -5.92 -10.13
#